data_AF-A0A0J6NF47-F1
#
_entry.id   AF-A0A0J6NF47-F1
#
_cell.length_a   1.000
_cell.length_b   1.000
_cell.length_c   1.000
_cell.angle_alpha   90.00
_cell.angle_beta   90.00
_cell.angle_gamma   90.00
#
_symmetry.space_group_name_H-M   'P 1'
#
loop_
_entity.id
_entity.type
_entity.pdbx_description
1 polymer ?
#
loop_
_entity_poly.entity_id
_entity_poly.type
_entity_poly.pdbx_seq_one_letter_code
_entity_poly.pdbx_strand_id
1 'polypeptide(L)'
;MAVFLLIIGGCLLALLAWVLYSRRGPRPEKRARAEDKVYALNTQIRSVEPPEHTTGVAFGVLLKAARGDRAAVEKWIVAEQYRGSVPVSREEAIELLARRLLLSRN
;
A
#
# COMPACT_ATOMS: atom_id res chain seq x y z
N MET A 1 9.28 -41.75 18.97
CA MET A 1 8.66 -40.71 19.83
C MET A 1 9.54 -39.47 19.97
N ALA A 2 10.78 -39.57 20.47
CA ALA A 2 11.65 -38.40 20.69
C ALA A 2 11.93 -37.57 19.43
N VAL A 3 12.20 -38.22 18.29
CA VAL A 3 12.44 -37.54 17.00
C VAL A 3 11.22 -36.74 16.53
N PHE A 4 10.02 -37.26 16.77
CA PHE A 4 8.78 -36.59 16.38
C PHE A 4 8.53 -35.32 17.21
N LEU A 5 8.83 -35.37 18.50
CA LEU A 5 8.77 -34.21 19.40
C LEU A 5 9.81 -33.15 19.03
N LEU A 6 11.00 -33.55 18.57
CA LEU A 6 12.03 -32.62 18.09
C LEU A 6 11.60 -31.90 16.81
N ILE A 7 10.96 -32.60 15.87
CA ILE A 7 10.46 -32.01 14.63
C ILE A 7 9.35 -30.99 14.94
N ILE A 8 8.39 -31.36 15.78
CA ILE A 8 7.28 -30.47 16.17
C ILE A 8 7.80 -29.25 16.92
N GLY A 9 8.72 -29.45 17.86
CA GLY A 9 9.36 -28.35 18.60
C GLY A 9 10.12 -27.40 17.67
N GLY A 10 10.85 -27.93 16.69
CA GLY A 10 11.55 -27.14 15.68
C GLY A 10 10.60 -26.34 14.80
N CYS A 11 9.50 -26.94 14.33
CA CYS A 11 8.49 -26.24 13.53
C CYS A 11 7.82 -25.10 14.31
N LEU A 12 7.48 -25.34 15.59
CA LEU A 12 6.88 -24.30 16.45
C LEU A 12 7.84 -23.13 16.67
N LEU A 13 9.12 -23.40 16.93
CA LEU A 13 10.14 -22.36 17.09
C LEU A 13 10.35 -21.55 15.81
N ALA A 14 10.39 -22.21 14.64
CA ALA A 14 10.52 -21.53 13.35
C ALA A 14 9.31 -20.63 13.05
N LEU A 15 8.08 -21.09 13.35
CA LEU A 15 6.86 -20.31 13.24
C LEU A 15 6.87 -19.09 14.16
N LEU A 16 7.26 -19.27 15.43
CA LEU A 16 7.38 -18.17 16.39
C LEU A 16 8.44 -17.14 15.95
N ALA A 17 9.60 -17.60 15.48
CA ALA A 17 10.65 -16.75 14.94
C ALA A 17 10.16 -15.95 13.71
N TRP A 18 9.43 -16.60 12.80
CA TRP A 18 8.84 -15.96 11.62
C TRP A 18 7.83 -14.89 11.99
N VAL A 19 6.92 -15.17 12.92
CA VAL A 19 5.90 -14.21 13.38
C VAL A 19 6.57 -13.00 14.05
N LEU A 20 7.59 -13.22 14.88
CA LEU A 20 8.34 -12.13 15.52
C LEU A 20 9.16 -11.32 14.52
N TYR A 21 9.71 -11.96 13.49
CA TYR A 21 10.43 -11.29 12.41
C TYR A 21 9.49 -10.48 11.50
N SER A 22 8.36 -11.05 11.11
CA SER A 22 7.34 -10.38 10.27
C SER A 22 6.66 -9.21 10.98
N ARG A 23 6.47 -9.29 12.30
CA ARG A 23 5.97 -8.16 13.11
C ARG A 23 6.98 -7.04 13.30
N ARG A 24 8.28 -7.32 13.16
CA ARG A 24 9.28 -6.27 12.96
C ARG A 24 9.16 -5.83 11.50
N GLY A 25 8.22 -4.92 11.25
CA GLY A 25 8.07 -4.25 9.95
C GLY A 25 9.43 -3.77 9.40
N PRO A 26 9.55 -3.58 8.08
CA PRO A 26 10.83 -3.38 7.40
C PRO A 26 11.64 -2.32 8.14
N ARG A 27 12.71 -2.76 8.81
CA ARG A 27 13.69 -1.84 9.38
C ARG A 27 14.29 -1.10 8.20
N PRO A 28 14.26 0.25 8.16
CA PRO A 28 14.95 0.98 7.12
C PRO A 28 16.41 0.61 7.21
N GLU A 29 16.88 -0.01 6.13
CA GLU A 29 18.24 -0.48 5.97
C GLU A 29 19.17 0.73 6.14
N LYS A 30 19.92 0.75 7.24
CA LYS A 30 21.07 1.65 7.41
C LYS A 30 22.17 1.21 6.44
N ARG A 31 22.02 1.52 5.16
CA ARG A 31 23.08 1.51 4.15
C ARG A 31 22.87 2.65 3.16
N ALA A 32 23.19 3.85 3.59
CA ALA A 32 23.59 4.94 2.71
C ALA A 32 24.42 5.93 3.54
N ARG A 33 25.64 5.51 3.91
CA ARG A 33 26.66 6.43 4.38
C ARG A 33 27.67 6.57 3.25
N ALA A 34 27.93 7.84 2.93
CA ALA A 34 28.90 8.36 1.96
C ALA A 34 28.37 8.45 0.52
N GLU A 35 28.53 9.65 -0.03
CA GLU A 35 28.40 9.99 -1.46
C GLU A 35 26.97 10.11 -1.98
N ASP A 36 26.28 11.20 -1.64
CA ASP A 36 26.15 12.24 -2.66
C ASP A 36 25.78 13.59 -2.02
N LYS A 37 26.79 14.44 -1.97
CA LYS A 37 26.74 15.78 -1.39
C LYS A 37 26.38 16.78 -2.49
N VAL A 38 25.56 16.43 -3.48
CA VAL A 38 25.30 17.30 -4.65
C VAL A 38 23.90 17.09 -5.24
N TYR A 39 22.82 17.37 -4.49
CA TYR A 39 21.56 17.75 -5.14
C TYR A 39 20.63 18.54 -4.21
N ALA A 40 21.18 19.54 -3.53
CA ALA A 40 20.41 20.51 -2.74
C ALA A 40 20.03 21.75 -3.59
N LEU A 41 19.69 21.57 -4.87
CA LEU A 41 19.34 22.68 -5.76
C LEU A 41 18.19 22.36 -6.72
N ASN A 42 17.22 21.56 -6.27
CA ASN A 42 15.93 21.54 -6.94
C ASN A 42 14.81 21.41 -5.90
N THR A 43 14.83 22.34 -4.93
CA THR A 43 13.63 22.78 -4.22
C THR A 43 12.75 23.54 -5.21
N GLN A 44 12.31 22.86 -6.27
CA GLN A 44 11.16 23.28 -7.02
C GLN A 44 10.01 23.08 -6.07
N ILE A 45 9.57 24.18 -5.45
CA ILE A 45 8.31 24.28 -4.75
C ILE A 45 7.26 23.97 -5.81
N ARG A 46 6.98 22.68 -6.06
CA ARG A 46 5.72 22.29 -6.65
C ARG A 46 4.71 22.80 -5.64
N SER A 47 3.82 23.66 -6.11
CA SER A 47 2.54 23.87 -5.45
C SER A 47 2.02 22.48 -5.09
N VAL A 48 1.97 22.17 -3.81
CA VAL A 48 1.08 21.11 -3.33
C VAL A 48 -0.28 21.65 -3.68
N GLU A 49 -0.78 21.29 -4.87
CA GLU A 49 -2.16 21.56 -5.23
C GLU A 49 -2.98 21.08 -4.03
N PRO A 50 -3.81 21.96 -3.44
CA PRO A 50 -4.72 21.52 -2.39
C PRO A 50 -5.44 20.29 -2.95
N PRO A 51 -5.55 19.17 -2.21
CA PRO A 51 -6.06 17.94 -2.75
C PRO A 51 -7.42 18.22 -3.37
N GLU A 52 -7.44 18.31 -4.70
CA GLU A 52 -8.64 18.64 -5.44
C GLU A 52 -9.66 17.59 -5.03
N HIS A 53 -10.80 18.13 -4.61
CA HIS A 53 -11.71 17.48 -3.70
C HIS A 53 -11.99 16.02 -4.08
N THR A 54 -11.32 15.11 -3.37
CA THR A 54 -11.53 13.66 -3.46
C THR A 54 -12.84 13.25 -2.78
N THR A 55 -13.87 14.09 -2.91
CA THR A 55 -15.19 13.97 -2.29
C THR A 55 -16.27 13.86 -3.37
N GLY A 56 -15.93 13.26 -4.51
CA GLY A 56 -16.92 12.86 -5.51
C GLY A 56 -17.72 11.62 -5.08
N VAL A 57 -18.91 11.45 -5.66
CA VAL A 57 -19.80 10.28 -5.43
C VAL A 57 -19.05 8.95 -5.61
N ALA A 58 -18.13 8.89 -6.58
CA ALA A 58 -17.28 7.73 -6.84
C ALA A 58 -16.42 7.35 -5.62
N PHE A 59 -15.77 8.31 -4.97
CA PHE A 59 -14.98 8.06 -3.76
C PHE A 59 -15.87 7.61 -2.58
N GLY A 60 -17.10 8.14 -2.49
CA GLY A 60 -18.09 7.69 -1.53
C GLY A 60 -18.49 6.22 -1.72
N VAL A 61 -18.59 5.75 -2.97
CA VAL A 61 -18.82 4.32 -3.28
C VAL A 61 -17.64 3.47 -2.83
N LEU A 62 -16.39 3.93 -3.06
CA LEU A 62 -15.19 3.23 -2.59
C LEU A 62 -15.16 3.12 -1.07
N LEU A 63 -15.42 4.22 -0.36
CA LEU A 63 -15.50 4.23 1.10
C LEU A 63 -16.59 3.31 1.62
N LYS A 64 -17.76 3.29 0.98
CA LYS A 64 -18.85 2.37 1.35
C LYS A 64 -18.43 0.91 1.17
N ALA A 65 -17.74 0.59 0.07
CA ALA A 65 -17.20 -0.74 -0.17
C ALA A 65 -16.11 -1.13 0.86
N ALA A 66 -15.27 -0.17 1.26
CA ALA A 66 -14.23 -0.35 2.28
C ALA A 66 -14.73 -0.23 3.72
N ARG A 67 -16.06 -0.09 3.96
CA ARG A 67 -16.65 0.13 5.29
C ARG A 67 -16.05 1.32 6.05
N GLY A 68 -15.66 2.37 5.33
CA GLY A 68 -15.05 3.57 5.89
C GLY A 68 -13.53 3.50 6.10
N ASP A 69 -12.87 2.40 5.73
CA ASP A 69 -11.40 2.32 5.80
C ASP A 69 -10.75 3.11 4.65
N ARG A 70 -10.31 4.32 4.96
CA ARG A 70 -9.64 5.21 3.99
C ARG A 70 -8.27 4.67 3.55
N ALA A 71 -7.56 3.93 4.39
CA ALA A 71 -6.25 3.39 4.03
C ALA A 71 -6.38 2.23 3.02
N ALA A 72 -7.44 1.42 3.15
CA ALA A 72 -7.77 0.41 2.16
C ALA A 72 -8.13 1.04 0.81
N VAL A 73 -8.95 2.10 0.80
CA VAL A 73 -9.32 2.82 -0.42
C VAL A 73 -8.09 3.39 -1.12
N GLU A 74 -7.17 4.03 -0.39
CA GLU A 74 -5.97 4.61 -1.01
C GLU A 74 -5.08 3.53 -1.62
N LYS A 75 -4.94 2.36 -0.99
CA LYS A 75 -4.22 1.22 -1.56
C LYS A 75 -4.84 0.75 -2.88
N TRP A 76 -6.16 0.71 -2.97
CA TRP A 76 -6.85 0.33 -4.20
C TRP A 76 -6.65 1.35 -5.31
N ILE A 77 -6.73 2.64 -4.99
CA ILE A 77 -6.50 3.73 -5.93
C ILE A 77 -5.09 3.63 -6.49
N VAL A 78 -4.08 3.55 -5.62
CA VAL A 78 -2.67 3.40 -6.04
C VAL A 78 -2.50 2.14 -6.88
N ALA A 79 -3.08 1.01 -6.48
CA ALA A 79 -2.99 -0.22 -7.27
C ALA A 79 -3.60 -0.07 -8.68
N GLU A 80 -4.73 0.64 -8.82
CA GLU A 80 -5.37 0.85 -10.11
C GLU A 80 -4.62 1.87 -10.99
N GLN A 81 -4.01 2.90 -10.38
CA GLN A 81 -3.16 3.86 -11.11
C GLN A 81 -1.98 3.18 -11.82
N TYR A 82 -1.44 2.10 -11.25
CA TYR A 82 -0.30 1.35 -11.79
C TYR A 82 -0.69 -0.01 -12.41
N ARG A 83 -1.98 -0.29 -12.59
CA ARG A 83 -2.44 -1.59 -13.07
C ARG A 83 -2.17 -1.84 -14.56
N GLY A 84 -1.98 -0.78 -15.34
CA GLY A 84 -1.76 -0.82 -16.79
C GLY A 84 -0.36 -0.35 -17.22
N SER A 85 -0.11 -0.38 -18.53
CA SER A 85 1.13 0.13 -19.13
C SER A 85 1.23 1.66 -19.12
N VAL A 86 0.08 2.34 -19.06
CA VAL A 86 0.00 3.80 -18.96
C VAL A 86 -0.48 4.15 -17.55
N PRO A 87 0.30 4.89 -16.75
CA PRO A 87 -0.16 5.33 -15.45
C PRO A 87 -1.34 6.29 -15.62
N VAL A 88 -2.41 6.01 -14.91
CA VAL A 88 -3.67 6.74 -14.98
C VAL A 88 -3.72 7.80 -13.89
N SER A 89 -4.39 8.93 -14.15
CA SER A 89 -4.57 9.95 -13.12
C SER A 89 -5.36 9.42 -11.93
N ARG A 90 -5.23 10.07 -10.77
CA ARG A 90 -5.86 9.60 -9.53
C ARG A 90 -7.39 9.60 -9.64
N GLU A 91 -7.95 10.67 -10.21
CA GLU A 91 -9.38 10.83 -10.44
C GLU A 91 -9.94 9.77 -11.40
N GLU A 92 -9.26 9.52 -12.53
CA GLU A 92 -9.65 8.46 -13.45
C GLU A 92 -9.57 7.07 -12.81
N ALA A 93 -8.55 6.82 -11.99
CA ALA A 93 -8.45 5.57 -11.23
C ALA A 93 -9.63 5.41 -10.26
N ILE A 94 -10.02 6.47 -9.55
CA ILE A 94 -11.20 6.45 -8.66
C ILE A 94 -12.48 6.14 -9.43
N GLU A 95 -12.70 6.78 -10.58
CA GLU A 95 -13.89 6.54 -11.40
C GLU A 95 -13.95 5.12 -11.95
N LEU A 96 -12.84 4.61 -12.49
CA LEU A 96 -12.75 3.25 -13.02
C LEU A 96 -13.03 2.21 -11.93
N LEU A 97 -12.47 2.43 -10.74
CA LEU A 97 -12.63 1.54 -9.60
C LEU A 97 -14.07 1.58 -9.07
N ALA A 98 -14.68 2.76 -8.99
CA ALA A 98 -16.09 2.92 -8.62
C ALA A 98 -17.03 2.26 -9.63
N ARG A 99 -16.80 2.44 -10.94
CA ARG A 99 -17.58 1.77 -11.99
C ARG A 99 -17.46 0.26 -11.88
N ARG A 100 -16.26 -0.28 -11.67
CA ARG A 100 -16.04 -1.73 -11.51
C ARG A 100 -16.80 -2.27 -10.28
N LEU A 101 -16.78 -1.55 -9.16
CA LEU A 101 -17.50 -1.97 -7.96
C LEU A 101 -19.03 -1.90 -8.12
N LEU A 102 -19.54 -0.89 -8.84
CA LEU A 102 -20.97 -0.80 -9.16
C LEU A 102 -21.41 -1.94 -10.09
N LEU A 103 -20.60 -2.25 -11.11
CA LEU A 103 -20.86 -3.37 -12.02
C LEU A 103 -20.79 -4.73 -11.33
N SER A 104 -19.89 -4.90 -10.37
CA SER A 104 -19.77 -6.15 -9.59
C SER A 104 -20.92 -6.37 -8.61
N ARG A 105 -21.73 -5.34 -8.31
CA ARG A 105 -22.82 -5.41 -7.32
C ARG A 105 -24.19 -5.66 -7.97
N ASN A 106 -24.31 -5.39 -9.27
CA ASN A 106 -25.50 -5.68 -10.06
C ASN A 106 -25.39 -7.06 -10.72
#